data_AF-A0A1S9D1N1-F1
#
_entry.id   AF-A0A1S9D1N1-F1
#
_cell.length_a   1.000
_cell.length_b   1.000
_cell.length_c   1.000
_cell.angle_alpha   90.00
_cell.angle_beta   90.00
_cell.angle_gamma   90.00
#
_symmetry.space_group_name_H-M   'P 1'
#
loop_
_entity.id
_entity.type
_entity.pdbx_description
1 polymer ?
#
loop_
_entity_poly.entity_id
_entity_poly.type
_entity_poly.pdbx_seq_one_letter_code
_entity_poly.pdbx_strand_id
1 'polypeptide(L)'
;MSDFDRKPTWCEDNPAGRWRAYSDDEVIKRDKASLDIFWLKDESLSESENLPPPDVIAQEIAEDLEAALGQIQEILSDLDPQPRRRTF
;
A
#
# COMPACT_ATOMS: atom_id res chain seq x y z
N MET A 1 -1.45 -13.45 -45.53
CA MET A 1 -1.21 -12.59 -44.36
C MET A 1 -2.56 -12.09 -43.88
N SER A 2 -3.21 -12.80 -42.96
CA SER A 2 -4.54 -12.40 -42.45
C SER A 2 -4.74 -12.99 -41.05
N ASP A 3 -4.08 -12.40 -40.04
CA ASP A 3 -4.12 -12.86 -38.65
C ASP A 3 -4.20 -11.68 -37.66
N PHE A 4 -5.07 -10.70 -37.92
CA PHE A 4 -5.20 -9.53 -37.03
C PHE A 4 -6.64 -9.19 -36.64
N ASP A 5 -7.55 -10.18 -36.55
CA ASP A 5 -8.82 -9.99 -35.83
C ASP A 5 -8.63 -10.33 -34.36
N ARG A 6 -7.87 -9.49 -33.63
CA ARG A 6 -7.73 -9.63 -32.18
C ARG A 6 -8.91 -8.98 -31.49
N LYS A 7 -9.73 -9.78 -30.82
CA LYS A 7 -10.85 -9.30 -30.02
C LYS A 7 -10.38 -8.90 -28.62
N PRO A 8 -10.87 -7.78 -28.07
CA PRO A 8 -10.55 -7.42 -26.71
C PRO A 8 -11.07 -8.46 -25.72
N THR A 9 -10.28 -8.70 -24.67
CA THR A 9 -10.65 -9.63 -23.59
C THR A 9 -11.39 -8.93 -22.47
N TRP A 10 -11.27 -7.60 -22.39
CA TRP A 10 -12.03 -6.76 -21.47
C TRP A 10 -13.43 -6.47 -22.01
N CYS A 11 -14.45 -6.63 -21.16
CA CYS A 11 -15.82 -6.15 -21.36
C CYS A 11 -16.42 -5.78 -20.00
N GLU A 12 -17.62 -5.18 -19.98
CA GLU A 12 -18.32 -4.82 -18.73
C GLU A 12 -18.53 -6.04 -17.81
N ASP A 13 -18.78 -7.22 -18.39
CA ASP A 13 -18.92 -8.48 -17.67
C ASP A 13 -17.59 -9.14 -17.29
N ASN A 14 -16.46 -8.68 -17.86
CA ASN A 14 -15.10 -9.17 -17.58
C ASN A 14 -14.12 -8.01 -17.37
N PRO A 15 -14.22 -7.28 -16.25
CA PRO A 15 -13.37 -6.12 -15.97
C PRO A 15 -11.89 -6.49 -15.79
N ALA A 16 -11.58 -7.76 -15.55
CA ALA A 16 -10.23 -8.30 -15.39
C ALA A 16 -9.51 -8.60 -16.72
N GLY A 17 -10.15 -8.38 -17.87
CA GLY A 17 -9.54 -8.60 -19.17
C GLY A 17 -8.26 -7.76 -19.37
N ARG A 18 -7.15 -8.42 -19.72
CA ARG A 18 -5.84 -7.77 -19.91
C ARG A 18 -5.69 -7.00 -21.23
N TRP A 19 -6.65 -7.14 -22.14
CA TRP A 19 -6.69 -6.38 -23.39
C TRP A 19 -7.97 -5.57 -23.46
N ARG A 20 -7.81 -4.25 -23.33
CA ARG A 20 -8.88 -3.26 -23.47
C ARG A 20 -8.52 -2.29 -24.59
N ALA A 21 -9.47 -2.06 -25.48
CA ALA A 21 -9.35 -1.06 -26.54
C ALA A 21 -9.96 0.27 -26.06
N TYR A 22 -9.38 1.38 -26.50
CA TYR A 22 -9.87 2.74 -26.29
C TYR A 22 -9.97 3.45 -27.64
N SER A 23 -11.01 4.26 -27.80
CA SER A 23 -11.14 5.18 -28.94
C SER A 23 -10.25 6.41 -28.77
N ASP A 24 -9.93 7.06 -29.87
CA ASP A 24 -9.23 8.35 -29.92
C ASP A 24 -9.95 9.42 -29.10
N ASP A 25 -11.28 9.51 -29.24
CA ASP A 25 -12.12 10.43 -28.47
C ASP A 25 -12.01 10.21 -26.96
N GLU A 26 -11.94 8.96 -26.50
CA GLU A 26 -11.79 8.63 -25.08
C GLU A 26 -10.42 9.06 -24.54
N VAL A 27 -9.36 8.89 -25.34
CA VAL A 27 -8.00 9.27 -24.93
C VAL A 27 -7.85 10.79 -24.90
N ILE A 28 -8.37 11.51 -25.92
CA ILE A 28 -8.25 12.97 -26.03
C ILE A 28 -8.99 13.70 -24.90
N LYS A 29 -10.11 13.15 -24.42
CA LYS A 29 -10.88 13.73 -23.31
C LYS A 29 -10.19 13.60 -21.94
N ARG A 30 -9.14 12.77 -21.83
CA ARG A 30 -8.35 12.64 -20.58
C ARG A 30 -7.51 13.89 -20.35
N ASP A 31 -7.14 14.13 -19.09
CA ASP A 31 -6.19 15.18 -18.75
C ASP A 31 -4.89 14.99 -19.57
N LYS A 32 -4.53 16.04 -20.33
CA LYS A 32 -3.35 16.09 -21.20
C LYS A 32 -3.26 14.95 -22.23
N ALA A 33 -4.38 14.33 -22.60
CA ALA A 33 -4.40 13.13 -23.43
C ALA A 33 -3.46 12.02 -22.90
N SER A 34 -3.38 11.88 -21.57
CA SER A 34 -2.48 10.95 -20.91
C SER A 34 -2.74 9.50 -21.32
N LEU A 35 -1.70 8.84 -21.84
CA LEU A 35 -1.68 7.41 -22.20
C LEU A 35 -1.37 6.50 -21.02
N ASP A 36 -1.13 7.07 -19.84
CA ASP A 36 -0.98 6.32 -18.60
C ASP A 36 -2.37 5.83 -18.15
N ILE A 37 -2.79 4.67 -18.68
CA ILE A 37 -4.13 4.12 -18.54
C ILE A 37 -4.06 2.75 -17.87
N PHE A 38 -4.58 2.68 -16.65
CA PHE A 38 -4.77 1.45 -15.89
C PHE A 38 -6.26 1.21 -15.66
N TRP A 39 -6.71 -0.02 -15.81
CA TRP A 39 -8.09 -0.44 -15.51
C TRP A 39 -8.16 -1.72 -14.68
N LEU A 40 -7.02 -2.40 -14.49
CA LEU A 40 -6.90 -3.52 -13.59
C LEU A 40 -6.49 -2.96 -12.23
N LYS A 41 -7.23 -3.31 -11.19
CA LYS A 41 -6.76 -3.17 -9.82
C LYS A 41 -5.81 -4.33 -9.53
N ASP A 42 -4.69 -4.03 -8.90
CA ASP A 42 -3.81 -5.07 -8.38
C ASP A 42 -4.44 -5.66 -7.11
N GLU A 43 -4.75 -6.96 -7.12
CA GLU A 43 -5.34 -7.64 -5.97
C GLU A 43 -4.38 -7.67 -4.77
N SER A 44 -3.07 -7.52 -4.97
CA SER A 44 -2.10 -7.37 -3.87
C SER A 44 -2.23 -6.03 -3.12
N LEU A 45 -2.91 -5.03 -3.72
CA LEU A 45 -3.23 -3.74 -3.10
C LEU A 45 -4.59 -3.73 -2.38
N SER A 46 -5.31 -4.85 -2.36
CA SER A 46 -6.63 -4.97 -1.71
C SER A 46 -6.61 -4.76 -0.19
N GLU A 47 -5.43 -4.89 0.44
CA GLU A 47 -5.26 -4.52 1.86
C GLU A 47 -5.43 -3.00 2.10
N SER A 48 -5.17 -2.17 1.08
CA SER A 48 -5.41 -0.71 1.18
C SER A 48 -6.88 -0.31 1.07
N GLU A 49 -7.73 -1.18 0.51
CA GLU A 49 -9.16 -0.88 0.32
C GLU A 49 -10.00 -1.19 1.57
N ASN A 50 -9.46 -1.95 2.54
CA ASN A 50 -10.12 -2.31 3.79
C ASN A 50 -9.40 -1.74 5.02
N LEU A 51 -8.73 -0.60 4.88
CA LEU A 51 -8.07 0.04 6.01
C LEU A 51 -9.13 0.54 7.02
N PRO A 52 -8.91 0.34 8.32
CA PRO A 52 -9.76 0.92 9.34
C PRO A 52 -9.70 2.46 9.30
N PRO A 53 -10.63 3.16 9.97
CA PRO A 53 -10.63 4.61 10.02
C PRO A 53 -9.26 5.20 10.45
N PRO A 54 -8.85 6.37 9.93
CA PRO A 54 -7.53 6.94 10.21
C PRO A 54 -7.23 7.15 11.70
N ASP A 55 -8.25 7.43 12.50
CA ASP A 55 -8.17 7.56 13.95
C ASP A 55 -7.81 6.25 14.64
N VAL A 56 -8.35 5.13 14.16
CA VAL A 56 -8.01 3.79 14.66
C VAL A 56 -6.54 3.47 14.35
N ILE A 57 -6.11 3.72 13.11
CA ILE A 57 -4.72 3.49 12.70
C ILE A 57 -3.75 4.36 13.50
N ALA A 58 -4.08 5.63 13.69
CA ALA A 58 -3.24 6.54 14.46
C ALA A 58 -3.10 6.11 15.93
N GLN A 59 -4.19 5.61 16.52
CA GLN A 59 -4.20 5.09 17.89
C GLN A 59 -3.33 3.84 18.01
N GLU A 60 -3.48 2.86 17.11
CA GLU A 60 -2.66 1.64 17.10
C GLU A 60 -1.16 1.97 16.98
N ILE A 61 -0.80 2.89 16.06
CA ILE A 61 0.59 3.33 15.90
C ILE A 61 1.12 3.99 17.19
N ALA A 62 0.32 4.82 17.86
CA ALA A 62 0.73 5.47 19.10
C ALA A 62 1.00 4.44 20.22
N GLU A 63 0.10 3.46 20.38
CA GLU A 63 0.23 2.40 21.37
C GLU A 63 1.47 1.53 21.12
N ASP A 64 1.72 1.14 19.87
CA ASP A 64 2.90 0.37 19.49
C ASP A 64 4.20 1.13 19.77
N LEU A 65 4.23 2.43 19.47
CA LEU A 65 5.40 3.29 19.73
C LEU A 65 5.64 3.47 21.23
N GLU A 66 4.59 3.63 22.04
CA GLU A 66 4.71 3.71 23.50
C GLU A 66 5.24 2.40 24.09
N ALA A 67 4.73 1.25 23.62
CA ALA A 67 5.21 -0.07 24.04
C ALA A 67 6.68 -0.28 23.68
N ALA A 68 7.08 0.06 22.45
CA ALA A 68 8.47 -0.02 22.01
C ALA A 68 9.39 0.90 22.84
N LEU A 69 8.95 2.12 23.14
CA LEU A 69 9.71 3.04 23.98
C LEU A 69 9.89 2.51 25.40
N GLY A 70 8.84 1.92 25.99
CA GLY A 70 8.90 1.30 27.31
C GLY A 70 9.94 0.17 27.38
N GLN A 71 9.97 -0.72 26.37
CA GLN A 71 10.97 -1.78 26.27
C GLN A 71 12.39 -1.23 26.19
N ILE A 72 12.60 -0.14 25.44
CA ILE A 72 13.91 0.51 25.34
C ILE A 72 14.34 1.08 26.70
N GLN A 73 13.41 1.70 27.45
CA GLN A 73 13.70 2.25 28.78
C GLN A 73 14.05 1.17 29.80
N GLU A 74 13.40 0.01 29.73
CA GLU A 74 13.73 -1.16 30.55
C GLU A 74 15.17 -1.63 30.27
N ILE A 75 15.52 -1.81 29.00
CA ILE A 75 16.88 -2.18 28.57
C ILE A 75 17.90 -1.16 29.08
N LEU A 76 17.61 0.15 28.98
CA LEU A 76 18.51 1.19 29.48
C LEU A 76 18.70 1.13 31.00
N SER A 77 17.64 0.80 31.75
CA SER A 77 17.70 0.67 33.20
C SER A 77 18.55 -0.53 33.63
N ASP A 78 18.45 -1.65 32.91
CA ASP A 78 19.28 -2.83 33.15
C ASP A 78 20.76 -2.60 32.85
N LEU A 79 21.07 -1.69 31.93
CA LEU A 79 22.43 -1.35 31.53
C LEU A 79 23.09 -0.31 32.43
N ASP A 80 22.37 0.33 33.37
CA ASP A 80 22.94 1.35 34.25
C ASP A 80 23.94 0.70 35.22
N PRO A 81 25.25 0.99 35.11
CA PRO A 81 26.26 0.34 35.93
C PRO A 81 26.10 0.75 37.40
N GLN A 82 25.61 -0.17 38.22
CA GLN A 82 25.59 -0.02 39.68
C GLN A 82 26.97 0.45 40.18
N PRO A 83 27.04 1.50 41.03
CA PRO A 83 28.32 1.96 41.54
C PRO A 83 28.99 0.81 42.29
N ARG A 84 30.15 0.36 41.79
CA ARG A 84 30.95 -0.70 42.41
C ARG A 84 31.18 -0.31 43.87
N ARG A 85 30.48 -0.96 44.80
CA ARG A 85 30.72 -0.80 46.24
C ARG A 85 32.18 -1.16 46.49
N ARG A 86 33.02 -0.14 46.72
CA ARG A 86 34.36 -0.30 47.26
C ARG A 86 34.20 -0.92 48.65
N THR A 87 34.37 -2.23 48.73
CA THR A 87 34.65 -2.91 49.99
C THR A 87 36.05 -2.50 50.43
N PHE A 88 36.16 -2.11 51.70
CA PHE A 88 37.38 -1.71 52.39
C PHE A 88 38.39 -2.85 52.47
#